data_AF-A0A6V7JF80-F1
#
_entry.id   AF-A0A6V7JF80-F1
#
_cell.length_a   1.000
_cell.length_b   1.000
_cell.length_c   1.000
_cell.angle_alpha   90.00
_cell.angle_beta   90.00
_cell.angle_gamma   90.00
#
_symmetry.space_group_name_H-M   'P 1'
#
loop_
_entity.id
_entity.type
_entity.pdbx_description
1 polymer ?
#
loop_
_entity_poly.entity_id
_entity_poly.type
_entity_poly.pdbx_seq_one_letter_code
_entity_poly.pdbx_strand_id
1 'polypeptide(L)'
;MKKRSLSGNVAVGIFVVALVCVCVAFATPAWLASDWRITGSQLDKLGLWSHCFKSLPNPREADAPRKFFVGCRWVYDPFTAGYSEIRGFLLP
;
A
#
# COMPACT_ATOMS: atom_id res chain seq x y z
N MET A 1 8.02 -33.63 31.06
CA MET A 1 7.99 -32.38 30.26
C MET A 1 7.90 -31.20 31.21
N LYS A 2 8.80 -30.21 31.11
CA LYS A 2 8.78 -29.03 31.99
C LYS A 2 7.63 -28.10 31.59
N LYS A 3 6.73 -27.77 32.53
CA LYS A 3 5.64 -26.82 32.27
C LYS A 3 6.24 -25.43 31.99
N ARG A 4 5.74 -24.75 30.96
CA ARG A 4 6.11 -23.37 30.65
C ARG A 4 5.68 -22.46 31.81
N SER A 5 6.50 -21.45 32.12
CA SER A 5 6.11 -20.41 33.09
C SER A 5 4.94 -19.58 32.55
N LEU A 6 4.21 -18.92 33.44
CA LEU A 6 3.14 -17.98 33.04
C LEU A 6 3.68 -16.92 32.05
N SER A 7 4.85 -16.35 32.36
CA SER A 7 5.53 -15.38 31.49
C SER A 7 5.83 -15.94 30.10
N GLY A 8 6.22 -17.21 30.00
CA GLY A 8 6.46 -17.88 28.72
C GLY A 8 5.20 -18.01 27.88
N ASN A 9 4.06 -18.35 28.48
CA ASN A 9 2.79 -18.43 27.77
C ASN A 9 2.29 -17.06 27.30
N VAL A 10 2.43 -16.03 28.15
CA VAL A 10 2.08 -14.64 27.79
C VAL A 10 2.95 -14.14 26.64
N ALA A 11 4.25 -14.38 26.68
CA ALA A 11 5.16 -13.99 25.61
C ALA A 11 4.81 -14.62 24.26
N VAL A 12 4.47 -15.91 24.25
CA VAL A 12 3.99 -16.59 23.02
C VAL A 12 2.70 -15.96 22.51
N GLY A 13 1.76 -15.64 23.40
CA GLY A 13 0.51 -14.96 23.02
C GLY A 13 0.77 -13.61 22.36
N ILE A 14 1.58 -12.76 22.97
CA ILE A 14 1.96 -11.44 22.42
C ILE A 14 2.68 -11.59 21.08
N PHE A 15 3.59 -12.55 20.97
CA PHE A 15 4.31 -12.81 19.72
C PHE A 15 3.36 -13.17 18.57
N VAL A 16 2.37 -14.04 18.83
CA VAL A 16 1.38 -14.42 17.82
C VAL A 16 0.54 -13.21 17.40
N VAL A 17 0.10 -12.38 18.35
CA VAL A 17 -0.65 -11.15 18.04
C VAL A 17 0.19 -10.19 17.19
N ALA A 18 1.45 -9.97 17.57
CA ALA A 18 2.37 -9.13 16.82
C ALA A 18 2.57 -9.66 15.39
N LEU A 19 2.75 -10.97 15.22
CA LEU A 19 2.88 -11.59 13.91
C LEU A 19 1.64 -11.34 13.03
N VAL A 20 0.44 -11.49 13.58
CA VAL A 20 -0.81 -11.21 12.88
C VAL A 20 -0.88 -9.73 12.47
N CYS A 21 -0.56 -8.81 13.38
CA CYS A 21 -0.54 -7.38 13.07
C CYS A 21 0.45 -7.04 11.94
N VAL A 22 1.63 -7.67 11.93
CA VAL A 22 2.61 -7.50 10.85
C VAL A 22 2.07 -8.02 9.52
N CYS A 23 1.46 -9.21 9.49
CA CYS A 23 0.83 -9.74 8.28
C CYS A 23 -0.28 -8.82 7.75
N VAL A 24 -1.11 -8.26 8.63
CA VAL A 24 -2.17 -7.31 8.26
C VAL A 24 -1.56 -6.02 7.70
N ALA A 25 -0.55 -5.46 8.37
CA ALA A 25 0.15 -4.28 7.90
C ALA A 25 0.80 -4.51 6.52
N PHE A 26 1.36 -5.69 6.29
CA PHE A 26 1.97 -6.04 5.01
C PHE A 26 0.96 -6.15 3.86
N ALA A 27 -0.25 -6.66 4.13
CA ALA A 27 -1.27 -6.87 3.11
C ALA A 27 -2.18 -5.65 2.86
N THR A 28 -2.30 -4.73 3.84
CA THR A 28 -3.25 -3.62 3.73
C THR A 28 -2.81 -2.54 2.72
N PRO A 29 -3.72 -1.98 1.92
CA PRO A 29 -3.44 -0.84 1.04
C PRO A 29 -3.45 0.52 1.79
N ALA A 30 -3.71 0.53 3.10
CA ALA A 30 -3.95 1.75 3.88
C ALA A 30 -2.72 2.23 4.65
N TRP A 31 -1.55 2.27 4.03
CA TRP A 31 -0.35 2.84 4.67
C TRP A 31 -0.40 4.36 4.64
N LEU A 32 -0.89 4.90 3.53
CA LEU A 32 -1.21 6.31 3.36
C LEU A 32 -2.61 6.40 2.75
N ALA A 33 -3.47 7.26 3.29
CA ALA A 33 -4.82 7.49 2.78
C ALA A 33 -5.09 8.98 2.65
N SER A 34 -5.72 9.37 1.55
CA SER A 34 -6.19 10.73 1.36
C SER A 34 -7.49 10.96 2.12
N ASP A 35 -7.68 12.15 2.66
CA ASP A 35 -8.97 12.55 3.22
C ASP A 35 -10.00 12.64 2.09
N TRP A 36 -11.16 12.00 2.28
CA TRP A 36 -12.26 12.00 1.32
C TRP A 36 -12.86 13.39 1.10
N ARG A 37 -12.68 14.32 2.05
CA ARG A 37 -13.16 15.70 1.97
C ARG A 37 -12.34 16.58 1.04
N ILE A 38 -11.08 16.21 0.77
CA ILE A 38 -10.20 16.98 -0.10
C ILE A 38 -10.51 16.64 -1.55
N THR A 39 -11.22 17.55 -2.23
CA THR A 39 -11.49 17.47 -3.66
C THR A 39 -10.22 17.80 -4.45
N GLY A 40 -9.83 16.93 -5.39
CA GLY A 40 -8.61 17.11 -6.20
C GLY A 40 -7.39 16.31 -5.72
N SER A 41 -7.54 15.40 -4.74
CA SER A 41 -6.46 14.47 -4.41
C SER A 41 -6.18 13.53 -5.60
N GLN A 42 -4.90 13.39 -5.97
CA GLN A 42 -4.49 12.49 -7.06
C GLN A 42 -4.44 11.02 -6.61
N LEU A 43 -4.12 10.81 -5.33
CA LEU A 43 -4.04 9.52 -4.65
C LEU A 43 -5.25 9.34 -3.74
N ASP A 44 -5.77 8.12 -3.67
CA ASP A 44 -6.78 7.73 -2.67
C ASP A 44 -6.13 6.96 -1.51
N LYS A 45 -5.44 5.86 -1.83
CA LYS A 45 -4.74 5.00 -0.86
C LYS A 45 -3.45 4.47 -1.45
N LEU A 46 -2.41 4.38 -0.64
CA LEU A 46 -1.13 3.81 -1.01
C LEU A 46 -0.74 2.79 0.05
N GLY A 47 -0.61 1.52 -0.36
CA GLY A 47 0.04 0.49 0.43
C GLY A 47 1.25 -0.06 -0.27
N LEU A 48 1.83 -1.12 0.30
CA LEU A 48 3.08 -1.70 -0.21
C LEU A 48 2.91 -2.36 -1.59
N TRP A 49 1.80 -3.06 -1.79
CA TRP A 49 1.56 -3.88 -2.99
C TRP A 49 0.53 -3.28 -3.94
N SER A 50 -0.41 -2.51 -3.42
CA SER A 50 -1.51 -1.94 -4.19
C SER A 50 -1.60 -0.44 -3.95
N HIS A 51 -1.82 0.29 -5.03
CA HIS A 51 -1.99 1.74 -5.02
C HIS A 51 -3.32 2.08 -5.67
N CYS A 52 -4.10 2.93 -5.02
CA CYS A 52 -5.39 3.42 -5.49
C CYS A 52 -5.27 4.91 -5.80
N PHE A 53 -5.50 5.25 -7.06
CA PHE A 53 -5.44 6.62 -7.56
C PHE A 53 -6.85 7.14 -7.86
N LYS A 54 -7.06 8.45 -7.71
CA LYS A 54 -8.26 9.09 -8.26
C LYS A 54 -7.99 9.63 -9.65
N SER A 55 -6.89 10.34 -9.83
CA SER A 55 -6.48 10.95 -11.10
C SER A 55 -5.00 11.34 -11.08
N LEU A 56 -4.10 10.35 -10.96
CA LEU A 56 -2.66 10.62 -10.96
C LEU A 56 -2.18 10.87 -12.40
N PRO A 57 -1.65 12.06 -12.75
CA PRO A 57 -1.03 12.30 -14.04
C PRO A 57 0.27 11.48 -14.18
N ASN A 58 0.63 11.13 -15.41
CA ASN A 58 1.94 10.50 -15.66
C ASN A 58 3.09 11.42 -15.22
N PRO A 59 3.93 11.03 -14.23
CA PRO A 59 5.03 11.86 -13.72
C PRO A 59 6.07 12.21 -14.80
N ARG A 60 6.20 11.40 -15.86
CA ARG A 60 7.12 11.68 -16.97
C ARG A 60 6.64 12.79 -17.91
N GLU A 61 5.34 13.11 -17.88
CA GLU A 61 4.69 14.12 -18.72
C GLU A 61 3.97 15.16 -17.85
N ALA A 62 4.58 15.52 -16.71
CA ALA A 62 3.93 16.36 -15.69
C ALA A 62 3.49 17.74 -16.21
N ASP A 63 4.23 18.32 -17.18
CA ASP A 63 3.94 19.64 -17.74
C ASP A 63 2.71 19.67 -18.66
N ALA A 64 2.40 18.57 -19.34
CA ALA A 64 1.26 18.44 -20.26
C ALA A 64 0.73 16.99 -20.26
N PRO A 65 0.07 16.56 -19.17
CA PRO A 65 -0.27 15.16 -18.97
C PRO A 65 -1.34 14.70 -19.95
N ARG A 66 -1.02 13.69 -20.76
CA ARG A 66 -1.97 13.06 -21.70
C ARG A 66 -2.66 11.83 -21.12
N LYS A 67 -2.10 11.27 -20.04
CA LYS A 67 -2.53 10.01 -19.41
C LYS A 67 -2.72 10.21 -17.91
N PHE A 68 -3.80 9.64 -17.39
CA PHE A 68 -4.14 9.63 -15.98
C PHE A 68 -4.40 8.21 -15.50
N PHE A 69 -3.84 7.87 -14.34
CA PHE A 69 -4.09 6.60 -13.66
C PHE A 69 -5.20 6.79 -12.63
N VAL A 70 -6.18 5.88 -12.67
CA VAL A 70 -7.40 5.92 -11.84
C VAL A 70 -7.69 4.53 -11.24
N GLY A 71 -8.34 4.44 -10.10
CA GLY A 71 -8.65 3.18 -9.44
C GLY A 71 -7.43 2.47 -8.82
N CYS A 72 -7.66 1.26 -8.32
CA CYS A 72 -6.65 0.46 -7.64
C CYS A 72 -5.89 -0.45 -8.60
N ARG A 73 -4.56 -0.44 -8.51
CA ARG A 73 -3.65 -1.31 -9.25
C ARG A 73 -2.64 -1.98 -8.34
N TRP A 74 -2.24 -3.18 -8.73
CA TRP A 74 -1.10 -3.87 -8.12
C TRP A 74 0.22 -3.30 -8.66
N VAL A 75 1.28 -3.25 -7.84
CA VAL A 75 2.51 -2.52 -8.20
C VAL A 75 3.26 -3.11 -9.40
N TYR A 76 3.06 -4.39 -9.70
CA TYR A 76 3.58 -5.04 -10.93
C TYR A 76 2.48 -5.37 -11.93
N ASP A 77 1.38 -4.59 -11.99
CA ASP A 77 0.35 -4.79 -13.00
C ASP A 77 0.93 -4.69 -14.43
N PRO A 78 0.89 -5.77 -15.23
CA PRO A 78 1.39 -5.77 -16.61
C PRO A 78 0.34 -5.29 -17.63
N PHE A 79 -0.93 -5.18 -17.24
CA PHE A 79 -2.05 -4.90 -18.14
C PHE A 79 -2.30 -3.40 -18.30
N THR A 80 -1.95 -2.59 -17.29
CA THR A 80 -2.08 -1.15 -17.39
C THR A 80 -0.93 -0.55 -18.21
N ALA A 81 -1.24 -0.07 -19.41
CA ALA A 81 -0.28 0.59 -20.28
C ALA A 81 0.43 1.77 -19.60
N GLY A 82 1.76 1.79 -19.64
CA GLY A 82 2.59 2.83 -19.04
C GLY A 82 2.73 2.78 -17.52
N TYR A 83 2.12 1.80 -16.83
CA TYR A 83 2.22 1.69 -15.37
C TYR A 83 3.60 1.22 -14.91
N SER A 84 4.20 0.28 -15.65
CA SER A 84 5.57 -0.19 -15.40
C SER A 84 6.62 0.92 -15.51
N GLU A 85 6.35 1.94 -16.32
CA GLU A 85 7.25 3.08 -16.55
C GLU A 85 7.33 4.04 -15.36
N ILE A 86 6.24 4.18 -14.60
CA ILE A 86 6.16 5.08 -13.44
C ILE A 86 6.56 4.38 -12.14
N ARG A 87 7.03 3.14 -12.23
CA ARG A 87 7.26 2.29 -11.06
C ARG A 87 8.38 2.80 -10.15
N GLY A 88 9.43 3.41 -10.72
CA GLY A 88 10.49 4.08 -9.94
C GLY A 88 10.05 5.38 -9.28
N PHE A 89 8.87 5.90 -9.61
CA PHE A 89 8.25 7.02 -8.88
C PHE A 89 7.37 6.52 -7.73
N LEU A 90 6.72 5.35 -7.90
CA LEU A 90 5.81 4.78 -6.91
C LEU A 90 6.53 4.03 -5.78
N LEU A 91 7.67 3.43 -6.09
CA LEU A 91 8.50 2.68 -5.13
C LEU A 91 9.73 3.53 -4.78
N PRO A 92 10.07 3.65 -3.48
CA PRO A 92 11.31 4.30 -3.04
C PRO A 92 12.56 3.52 -3.47
#